data_AF-A0A7W1CAY5-F1
#
_entry.id   AF-A0A7W1CAY5-F1
#
_cell.length_a   1.000
_cell.length_b   1.000
_cell.length_c   1.000
_cell.angle_alpha   90.00
_cell.angle_beta   90.00
_cell.angle_gamma   90.00
#
_symmetry.space_group_name_H-M   'P 1'
#
loop_
_entity.id
_entity.type
_entity.pdbx_description
1 polymer ?
#
loop_
_entity_poly.entity_id
_entity_poly.type
_entity_poly.pdbx_seq_one_letter_code
_entity_poly.pdbx_strand_id
1 'polypeptide(L)'
;ATTAWVAAELSRGSGRDIAEAGRELGRFDSRGWLRSVEAPVAVVVNTRDRTLAVRKQEELAAGVDGARFAFDGDHMAVVGQGRRYAETLLEAIGAVSGAARVGARAPAA
;
A
#
# COMPACT_ATOMS: atom_id res chain seq x y z
N ALA A 1 13.53 -0.09 -11.62
CA ALA A 1 14.99 0.09 -11.78
C ALA A 1 15.46 1.20 -10.84
N THR A 2 16.62 1.08 -10.22
CA THR A 2 17.18 2.13 -9.34
C THR A 2 17.47 3.38 -10.17
N THR A 3 16.86 4.50 -9.83
CA THR A 3 17.10 5.79 -10.52
C THR A 3 18.32 6.51 -9.92
N ALA A 4 18.85 7.51 -10.62
CA ALA A 4 19.92 8.36 -10.08
C ALA A 4 19.51 9.04 -8.77
N TRP A 5 18.23 9.43 -8.64
CA TRP A 5 17.68 9.95 -7.40
C TRP A 5 17.69 8.90 -6.28
N VAL A 6 17.21 7.68 -6.51
CA VAL A 6 17.25 6.60 -5.48
C VAL A 6 18.69 6.31 -5.05
N ALA A 7 19.63 6.24 -5.99
CA ALA A 7 21.04 6.02 -5.66
C ALA A 7 21.62 7.17 -4.81
N ALA A 8 21.27 8.42 -5.13
CA ALA A 8 21.67 9.58 -4.35
C ALA A 8 21.10 9.51 -2.91
N GLU A 9 19.83 9.19 -2.75
CA GLU A 9 19.20 9.07 -1.42
C GLU A 9 19.84 7.96 -0.58
N LEU A 10 20.11 6.80 -1.18
CA LEU A 10 20.81 5.71 -0.50
C LEU A 10 22.23 6.10 -0.06
N SER A 11 22.93 6.92 -0.86
CA SER A 11 24.30 7.37 -0.54
C SER A 11 24.35 8.42 0.57
N ARG A 12 23.26 9.17 0.77
CA ARG A 12 23.12 10.17 1.85
C ARG A 12 22.76 9.52 3.19
N GLY A 13 22.18 8.32 3.17
CA GLY A 13 21.79 7.58 4.37
C GLY A 13 22.94 6.73 4.96
N SER A 14 22.80 6.39 6.24
CA SER A 14 23.66 5.38 6.87
C SER A 14 23.37 4.00 6.27
N GLY A 15 24.38 3.40 5.64
CA GLY A 15 24.24 2.06 5.04
C GLY A 15 23.86 0.98 6.07
N ARG A 16 24.33 1.12 7.32
CA ARG A 16 23.95 0.24 8.43
C ARG A 16 22.45 0.34 8.73
N ASP A 17 21.94 1.56 8.82
CA ASP A 17 20.55 1.81 9.20
C ASP A 17 19.60 1.39 8.06
N ILE A 18 19.99 1.63 6.80
CA ILE A 18 19.26 1.13 5.62
C ILE A 18 19.20 -0.40 5.63
N ALA A 19 20.32 -1.07 5.90
CA ALA A 19 20.35 -2.53 5.98
C ALA A 19 19.52 -3.08 7.14
N GLU A 20 19.49 -2.38 8.29
CA GLU A 20 18.64 -2.73 9.42
C GLU A 20 17.15 -2.58 9.10
N ALA A 21 16.74 -1.47 8.50
CA ALA A 21 15.38 -1.26 8.03
C ALA A 21 14.95 -2.36 7.03
N GLY A 22 15.82 -2.74 6.09
CA GLY A 22 15.57 -3.84 5.16
C GLY A 22 15.35 -5.19 5.86
N ARG A 23 16.11 -5.49 6.92
CA ARG A 23 15.92 -6.72 7.72
C ARG A 23 14.59 -6.71 8.46
N GLU A 24 14.23 -5.59 9.08
CA GLU A 24 12.97 -5.48 9.82
C GLU A 24 11.74 -5.53 8.90
N LEU A 25 11.81 -4.89 7.73
CA LEU A 25 10.78 -5.03 6.68
C LEU A 25 10.62 -6.48 6.23
N GLY A 26 11.73 -7.23 6.10
CA GLY A 26 11.70 -8.64 5.72
C GLY A 26 11.13 -9.58 6.80
N ARG A 27 11.20 -9.19 8.07
CA ARG A 27 10.67 -9.95 9.22
C ARG A 27 9.20 -9.67 9.49
N PHE A 28 8.68 -8.54 9.02
CA PHE A 28 7.30 -8.14 9.25
C PHE A 28 6.31 -9.18 8.69
N ASP A 29 5.36 -9.57 9.52
CA ASP A 29 4.28 -10.49 9.16
C ASP A 29 2.98 -10.05 9.83
N SER A 30 2.01 -9.61 9.03
CA SER A 30 0.69 -9.20 9.50
C SER A 30 -0.35 -10.31 9.45
N ARG A 31 -0.05 -11.50 8.92
CA ARG A 31 -1.06 -12.55 8.68
C ARG A 31 -1.84 -12.96 9.92
N GLY A 32 -1.21 -12.91 11.10
CA GLY A 32 -1.83 -13.27 12.37
C GLY A 32 -2.89 -12.28 12.89
N TRP A 33 -2.85 -11.03 12.44
CA TRP A 33 -3.73 -9.96 12.96
C TRP A 33 -4.39 -9.11 11.87
N LEU A 34 -4.03 -9.28 10.59
CA LEU A 34 -4.54 -8.45 9.50
C LEU A 34 -6.08 -8.38 9.45
N ARG A 35 -6.75 -9.49 9.79
CA ARG A 35 -8.22 -9.58 9.84
C ARG A 35 -8.86 -8.85 11.02
N SER A 36 -8.09 -8.46 12.04
CA SER A 36 -8.59 -7.67 13.17
C SER A 36 -8.58 -6.16 12.89
N VAL A 37 -8.23 -5.74 11.67
CA VAL A 37 -8.31 -4.32 11.28
C VAL A 37 -9.79 -4.00 11.01
N GLU A 38 -10.42 -3.32 11.96
CA GLU A 38 -11.83 -2.93 11.91
C GLU A 38 -12.08 -1.59 11.20
N ALA A 39 -11.03 -0.79 11.00
CA ALA A 39 -11.14 0.45 10.25
C ALA A 39 -11.42 0.16 8.77
N PRO A 40 -12.22 0.99 8.06
CA PRO A 40 -12.44 0.80 6.63
C PRO A 40 -11.12 0.86 5.84
N VAL A 41 -10.89 -0.14 4.99
CA VAL A 41 -9.65 -0.28 4.21
C VAL A 41 -9.92 -0.16 2.71
N ALA A 42 -8.97 0.40 1.98
CA ALA A 42 -8.84 0.21 0.54
C ALA A 42 -7.39 -0.14 0.19
N VAL A 43 -7.22 -1.02 -0.80
CA VAL A 43 -5.90 -1.48 -1.28
C VAL A 43 -5.77 -1.15 -2.76
N VAL A 44 -4.71 -0.41 -3.12
CA VAL A 44 -4.29 -0.20 -4.51
C VAL A 44 -3.22 -1.22 -4.86
N VAL A 45 -3.50 -2.07 -5.84
CA VAL A 45 -2.59 -3.13 -6.31
C VAL A 45 -1.88 -2.68 -7.59
N ASN A 46 -0.57 -2.53 -7.52
CA ASN A 46 0.27 -2.21 -8.66
C ASN A 46 0.58 -3.47 -9.45
N THR A 47 -0.16 -3.67 -10.54
CA THR A 47 -0.21 -4.91 -11.33
C THR A 47 1.09 -5.25 -12.07
N ARG A 48 2.04 -4.32 -12.17
CA ARG A 48 3.37 -4.53 -12.77
C ARG A 48 4.52 -4.34 -11.77
N ASP A 49 4.23 -4.39 -10.47
CA ASP A 49 5.27 -4.25 -9.44
C ASP A 49 6.29 -5.40 -9.52
N ARG A 50 7.57 -5.02 -9.58
CA ARG A 50 8.73 -5.93 -9.63
C ARG A 50 9.56 -5.92 -8.35
N THR A 51 9.27 -5.01 -7.43
CA THR A 51 9.90 -4.90 -6.12
C THR A 51 9.10 -5.69 -5.07
N LEU A 52 7.77 -5.48 -5.03
CA LEU A 52 6.85 -6.26 -4.22
C LEU A 52 5.97 -7.11 -5.13
N ALA A 53 6.16 -8.43 -5.10
CA ALA A 53 5.42 -9.35 -5.95
C ALA A 53 3.90 -9.13 -5.84
N VAL A 54 3.23 -8.97 -6.99
CA VAL A 54 1.78 -8.70 -7.08
C VAL A 54 0.96 -9.64 -6.20
N ARG A 55 1.29 -10.94 -6.17
CA ARG A 55 0.62 -11.93 -5.30
C ARG A 55 0.52 -11.52 -3.83
N LYS A 56 1.55 -10.85 -3.28
CA LYS A 56 1.55 -10.41 -1.88
C LYS A 56 0.62 -9.22 -1.66
N GLN A 57 0.45 -8.38 -2.67
CA GLN A 57 -0.52 -7.28 -2.64
C GLN A 57 -1.94 -7.82 -2.72
N GLU A 58 -2.16 -8.86 -3.51
CA GLU A 58 -3.45 -9.58 -3.57
C GLU A 58 -3.77 -10.31 -2.26
N GLU A 59 -2.77 -10.96 -1.64
CA GLU A 59 -2.91 -11.58 -0.31
C GLU A 59 -3.31 -10.54 0.75
N LEU A 60 -2.70 -9.34 0.71
CA LEU A 60 -3.10 -8.22 1.58
C LEU A 60 -4.55 -7.78 1.31
N ALA A 61 -4.91 -7.58 0.04
CA ALA A 61 -6.25 -7.15 -0.34
C ALA A 61 -7.33 -8.16 0.06
N ALA A 62 -7.04 -9.47 -0.03
CA ALA A 62 -7.94 -10.54 0.41
C ALA A 62 -7.97 -10.72 1.94
N GLY A 63 -6.98 -10.21 2.65
CA GLY A 63 -6.86 -10.31 4.10
C GLY A 63 -7.61 -9.23 4.88
N VAL A 64 -8.09 -8.19 4.20
CA VAL A 64 -8.87 -7.08 4.77
C VAL A 64 -10.30 -7.10 4.23
N ASP A 65 -11.24 -6.60 5.03
CA ASP A 65 -12.60 -6.30 4.55
C ASP A 65 -12.61 -4.88 3.96
N GLY A 66 -12.23 -4.78 2.69
CA GLY A 66 -11.96 -3.48 2.06
C GLY A 66 -12.10 -3.48 0.54
N ALA A 67 -12.12 -2.28 -0.03
CA ALA A 67 -12.18 -2.09 -1.47
C ALA A 67 -10.82 -2.35 -2.12
N ARG A 68 -10.80 -2.96 -3.30
CA ARG A 68 -9.58 -3.25 -4.08
C ARG A 68 -9.59 -2.47 -5.39
N PHE A 69 -8.48 -1.81 -5.69
CA PHE A 69 -8.28 -1.03 -6.92
C PHE A 69 -7.02 -1.54 -7.64
N ALA A 70 -7.17 -1.97 -8.90
CA ALA A 70 -6.02 -2.36 -9.70
C ALA A 70 -5.42 -1.12 -10.38
N PHE A 71 -4.11 -0.90 -10.23
CA PHE A 71 -3.37 0.13 -10.91
C PHE A 71 -2.35 -0.47 -11.88
N ASP A 72 -2.34 0.04 -13.10
CA ASP A 72 -1.49 -0.44 -14.19
C ASP A 72 -0.06 0.15 -14.12
N GLY A 73 0.69 -0.20 -13.07
CA GLY A 73 2.01 0.40 -12.80
C GLY A 73 2.95 -0.49 -12.01
N ASP A 74 4.23 -0.09 -11.98
CA ASP A 74 5.27 -0.73 -11.17
C ASP A 74 5.34 -0.13 -9.76
N HIS A 75 6.34 -0.54 -8.98
CA HIS A 75 6.55 -0.06 -7.62
C HIS A 75 6.67 1.47 -7.53
N MET A 76 7.27 2.09 -8.55
CA MET A 76 7.57 3.52 -8.57
C MET A 76 6.47 4.33 -9.26
N ALA A 77 5.35 3.71 -9.65
CA ALA A 77 4.31 4.39 -10.40
C ALA A 77 3.63 5.51 -9.62
N VAL A 78 3.63 5.45 -8.28
CA VAL A 78 3.18 6.56 -7.42
C VAL A 78 3.98 7.85 -7.67
N VAL A 79 5.27 7.73 -8.02
CA VAL A 79 6.13 8.85 -8.39
C VAL A 79 6.08 9.12 -9.89
N GLY A 80 6.34 8.09 -10.70
CA GLY A 80 6.52 8.23 -12.16
C GLY A 80 5.23 8.46 -12.94
N GLN A 81 4.07 8.13 -12.36
CA GLN A 81 2.74 8.28 -12.97
C GLN A 81 1.81 9.05 -12.03
N GLY A 82 2.35 9.97 -11.23
CA GLY A 82 1.67 10.58 -10.08
C GLY A 82 0.27 11.12 -10.36
N ARG A 83 0.02 11.75 -11.53
CA ARG A 83 -1.32 12.24 -11.88
C ARG A 83 -2.34 11.10 -12.00
N ARG A 84 -2.01 10.05 -12.76
CA ARG A 84 -2.90 8.88 -12.95
C ARG A 84 -3.03 8.07 -11.66
N TYR A 85 -1.94 7.98 -10.90
CA TYR A 85 -1.96 7.31 -9.60
C TYR A 85 -2.86 8.06 -8.61
N ALA A 86 -2.82 9.39 -8.60
CA ALA A 86 -3.66 10.23 -7.75
C ALA A 86 -5.15 10.05 -8.05
N GLU A 87 -5.54 9.87 -9.32
CA GLU A 87 -6.93 9.56 -9.70
C GLU A 87 -7.41 8.28 -8.99
N THR A 88 -6.67 7.17 -9.10
CA THR A 88 -7.00 5.90 -8.41
C THR A 88 -6.93 6.03 -6.89
N LEU A 89 -5.97 6.79 -6.35
CA LEU A 89 -5.86 7.02 -4.92
C LEU A 89 -7.07 7.78 -4.36
N LEU A 90 -7.56 8.79 -5.09
CA LEU A 90 -8.75 9.56 -4.69
C LEU A 90 -10.02 8.70 -4.73
N GLU A 91 -10.15 7.78 -5.69
CA GLU A 91 -11.23 6.79 -5.70
C GLU A 91 -11.17 5.88 -4.46
N ALA A 92 -9.98 5.38 -4.12
CA ALA A 92 -9.76 4.56 -2.93
C ALA A 92 -10.08 5.31 -1.63
N ILE A 93 -9.68 6.58 -1.52
CA ILE A 93 -10.03 7.45 -0.39
C ILE A 93 -11.55 7.68 -0.31
N GLY A 94 -12.21 7.83 -1.46
CA GLY A 94 -13.66 7.94 -1.56
C GLY A 94 -14.38 6.71 -0.99
N ALA A 95 -13.89 5.50 -1.32
CA ALA A 95 -14.44 4.25 -0.81
C ALA A 95 -14.29 4.13 0.73
N VAL A 96 -13.10 4.41 1.26
CA VAL A 96 -12.84 4.42 2.72
C VAL A 96 -13.73 5.44 3.42
N SER A 97 -13.85 6.65 2.88
CA SER A 97 -14.66 7.73 3.45
C SER A 97 -16.16 7.39 3.43
N GLY A 98 -16.63 6.75 2.35
CA GLY A 98 -18.01 6.28 2.24
C GLY A 98 -18.33 5.21 3.28
N ALA A 99 -17.49 4.18 3.39
CA ALA A 99 -17.64 3.11 4.38
C ALA A 99 -17.59 3.63 5.82
N ALA A 100 -16.66 4.55 6.13
CA ALA A 100 -16.57 5.17 7.45
C ALA A 100 -17.85 5.93 7.84
N ARG A 101 -18.46 6.66 6.89
CA ARG A 101 -19.74 7.36 7.11
C ARG A 101 -20.90 6.40 7.35
N VAL A 102 -20.93 5.25 6.66
CA VAL A 102 -21.94 4.21 6.88
C VAL A 102 -21.78 3.59 8.26
N GLY A 103 -20.56 3.23 8.66
CA GLY A 103 -20.25 2.69 9.98
C GLY A 103 -20.60 3.66 11.11
N ALA A 104 -20.32 4.95 10.94
CA ALA A 104 -20.70 6.00 11.90
C ALA A 104 -22.22 6.24 12.01
N ARG A 105 -23.00 5.76 11.03
CA ARG A 105 -24.47 5.97 10.95
C ARG A 105 -25.27 4.73 11.33
N ALA A 106 -24.64 3.58 11.56
CA ALA A 106 -25.31 2.39 12.08
C ALA A 106 -25.88 2.69 13.49
N PRO A 107 -27.15 2.33 13.78
CA PRO A 107 -27.81 2.75 15.02
C PRO A 107 -27.20 2.08 16.25
N ALA A 108 -27.09 2.83 17.35
CA ALA A 108 -26.86 2.28 18.68
C ALA A 108 -28.08 1.42 19.06
N ALA A 109 -27.86 0.12 19.24
CA ALA A 109 -28.81 -0.80 19.85
C ALA A 109 -28.73 -0.72 21.38
#